data_AF-A0A9D2F2G7-F1
#
_entry.id   AF-A0A9D2F2G7-F1
#
_cell.length_a   1.000
_cell.length_b   1.000
_cell.length_c   1.000
_cell.angle_alpha   90.00
_cell.angle_beta   90.00
_cell.angle_gamma   90.00
#
_symmetry.space_group_name_H-M   'P 1'
#
loop_
_entity.id
_entity.type
_entity.pdbx_description
1 polymer ?
#
loop_
_entity_poly.entity_id
_entity_poly.type
_entity_poly.pdbx_seq_one_letter_code
_entity_poly.pdbx_strand_id
1 'polypeptide(L)'
;MGKILCIVLCGLLLGGCAAGPVATPETAAPATAQTETQATPESATPEQAVTEALGAVKTRRLTVALNGCIAFEADSAGGSLKTAIAAAGMVEYLAGDFVPQDLAGETTAWQAALSKEDSATMDANWPGVYRCAQDICTDLSSQQELLDTAGVTTDFAAMDLTEVPARLDAMNTALTG
;
A
#
# COMPACT_ATOMS: atom_id res chain seq x y z
N MET A 1 -38.69 22.92 15.17
CA MET A 1 -37.88 23.90 15.94
C MET A 1 -36.41 23.55 15.71
N GLY A 2 -35.56 24.54 15.40
CA GLY A 2 -34.09 24.41 15.30
C GLY A 2 -33.58 24.09 13.88
N LYS A 3 -33.26 25.06 13.01
CA LYS A 3 -32.02 25.88 12.90
C LYS A 3 -30.90 25.18 12.10
N ILE A 4 -30.66 25.60 10.85
CA ILE A 4 -29.51 26.42 10.35
C ILE A 4 -28.19 25.65 10.31
N LEU A 5 -27.53 25.60 9.13
CA LEU A 5 -26.16 26.11 8.83
C LEU A 5 -25.69 25.56 7.46
N CYS A 6 -25.80 26.33 6.37
CA CYS A 6 -24.73 27.16 5.78
C CYS A 6 -23.42 26.40 5.46
N ILE A 7 -23.29 25.92 4.21
CA ILE A 7 -22.00 25.57 3.61
C ILE A 7 -21.39 26.84 3.03
N VAL A 8 -20.18 27.16 3.49
CA VAL A 8 -19.35 28.31 3.13
C VAL A 8 -18.16 27.83 2.29
N LEU A 9 -17.59 28.78 1.54
CA LEU A 9 -16.26 28.84 0.92
C LEU A 9 -16.18 28.39 -0.55
N CYS A 10 -16.07 29.36 -1.47
CA CYS A 10 -14.82 30.02 -1.93
C CYS A 10 -14.02 29.06 -2.84
N GLY A 11 -13.81 29.28 -4.14
CA GLY A 11 -13.50 30.53 -4.82
C GLY A 11 -11.99 30.67 -4.94
N LEU A 12 -11.39 30.27 -6.08
CA LEU A 12 -10.05 30.62 -6.57
C LEU A 12 -9.96 30.18 -8.05
N LEU A 13 -10.02 31.11 -9.00
CA LEU A 13 -8.88 31.80 -9.65
C LEU A 13 -8.17 30.94 -10.71
N LEU A 14 -8.71 30.96 -11.95
CA LEU A 14 -7.96 30.61 -13.15
C LEU A 14 -7.08 31.80 -13.54
N GLY A 15 -5.81 31.72 -13.15
CA GLY A 15 -4.75 32.66 -13.53
C GLY A 15 -4.46 32.61 -15.03
N GLY A 16 -4.36 33.79 -15.64
CA GLY A 16 -4.15 33.99 -17.06
C GLY A 16 -2.79 33.49 -17.56
N CYS A 17 -2.80 32.90 -18.75
CA CYS A 17 -1.61 32.67 -19.56
C CYS A 17 -1.19 33.99 -20.21
N ALA A 18 -0.02 34.51 -19.83
CA ALA A 18 0.66 35.56 -20.57
C ALA A 18 1.80 34.92 -21.37
N ALA A 19 1.63 34.86 -22.70
CA ALA A 19 2.70 34.55 -23.63
C ALA A 19 3.51 35.83 -23.91
N GLY A 20 4.81 35.81 -23.61
CA GLY A 20 5.78 36.84 -23.97
C GLY A 20 6.73 36.31 -25.07
N PRO A 21 7.11 37.11 -26.09
CA PRO A 21 7.68 36.58 -27.33
C PRO A 21 9.18 36.90 -27.55
N VAL A 22 9.70 36.28 -28.62
CA VAL A 22 10.88 36.65 -29.44
C VAL A 22 12.27 36.34 -28.87
N ALA A 23 12.88 35.30 -29.45
CA ALA A 23 14.31 35.10 -29.52
C ALA A 23 14.88 35.78 -30.79
N THR A 24 15.99 36.48 -30.66
CA THR A 24 16.86 36.90 -31.77
C THR A 24 18.01 35.89 -31.90
N PRO A 25 18.42 35.50 -33.13
CA PRO A 25 19.61 34.68 -33.33
C PRO A 25 20.86 35.56 -33.43
N GLU A 26 22.02 34.95 -33.17
CA GLU A 26 23.30 35.12 -33.91
C GLU A 26 24.51 34.96 -32.98
N THR A 27 25.28 33.88 -33.18
CA THR A 27 26.74 33.90 -33.43
C THR A 27 27.31 32.47 -33.29
N ALA A 28 27.83 31.92 -34.39
CA ALA A 28 28.70 30.74 -34.47
C ALA A 28 30.10 31.10 -33.93
N ALA A 29 31.00 30.27 -33.39
CA ALA A 29 31.47 28.88 -33.55
C ALA A 29 32.57 28.65 -32.44
N PRO A 30 33.43 27.61 -32.39
CA PRO A 30 33.43 26.27 -33.00
C PRO A 30 33.61 25.12 -31.96
N ALA A 31 33.60 23.90 -32.50
CA ALA A 31 33.78 22.59 -31.90
C ALA A 31 34.76 22.45 -30.72
N THR A 32 34.25 21.90 -29.62
CA THR A 32 34.96 20.92 -28.80
C THR A 32 34.21 19.61 -28.91
N ALA A 33 34.89 18.60 -29.46
CA ALA A 33 34.38 17.23 -29.54
C ALA A 33 34.15 16.70 -28.12
N GLN A 34 32.90 16.75 -27.67
CA GLN A 34 32.43 15.87 -26.61
C GLN A 34 32.04 14.57 -27.29
N THR A 35 32.89 13.57 -27.16
CA THR A 35 32.46 12.18 -27.26
C THR A 35 31.48 11.96 -26.11
N GLU A 36 30.22 12.34 -26.32
CA GLU A 36 29.13 11.73 -25.59
C GLU A 36 29.17 10.26 -25.99
N THR A 37 29.76 9.43 -25.13
CA THR A 37 29.32 8.04 -25.01
C THR A 37 27.86 8.13 -24.58
N GLN A 38 26.98 8.31 -25.55
CA GLN A 38 25.56 8.10 -25.39
C GLN A 38 25.44 6.64 -25.01
N ALA A 39 25.30 6.38 -23.70
CA ALA A 39 24.86 5.09 -23.21
C ALA A 39 23.57 4.82 -23.97
N THR A 40 23.64 3.90 -24.94
CA THR A 40 22.46 3.38 -25.59
C THR A 40 21.57 2.91 -24.45
N PRO A 41 20.33 3.43 -24.29
CA PRO A 41 19.44 2.89 -23.29
C PRO A 41 19.31 1.42 -23.65
N GLU A 42 19.78 0.55 -22.77
CA GLU A 42 19.66 -0.89 -22.91
C GLU A 42 18.14 -1.13 -22.96
N SER A 43 17.62 -1.32 -24.17
CA SER A 43 16.19 -1.44 -24.38
C SER A 43 15.77 -2.72 -23.70
N ALA A 44 15.10 -2.60 -22.55
CA ALA A 44 14.58 -3.74 -21.81
C ALA A 44 13.84 -4.67 -22.76
N THR A 45 14.15 -5.96 -22.67
CA THR A 45 13.44 -6.96 -23.45
C THR A 45 11.96 -7.01 -23.02
N PRO A 46 11.03 -7.39 -23.90
CA PRO A 46 9.61 -7.51 -23.54
C PRO A 46 9.36 -8.41 -22.32
N GLU A 47 10.19 -9.44 -22.11
CA GLU A 47 10.11 -10.35 -20.97
C GLU A 47 10.54 -9.70 -19.64
N GLN A 48 11.61 -8.89 -19.67
CA GLN A 48 12.02 -8.08 -18.52
C GLN A 48 10.94 -7.08 -18.14
N ALA A 49 10.36 -6.38 -19.12
CA ALA A 49 9.29 -5.42 -18.88
C ALA A 49 8.04 -6.06 -18.24
N VAL A 50 7.66 -7.28 -18.65
CA VAL A 50 6.55 -8.02 -18.04
C VAL A 50 6.87 -8.43 -16.60
N THR A 51 8.10 -8.88 -16.35
CA THR A 51 8.55 -9.29 -15.01
C THR A 51 8.56 -8.10 -14.05
N GLU A 52 9.10 -6.96 -14.47
CA GLU A 52 9.10 -5.72 -13.70
C GLU A 52 7.67 -5.22 -13.44
N ALA A 53 6.81 -5.25 -14.46
CA ALA A 53 5.41 -4.86 -14.31
C ALA A 53 4.67 -5.75 -13.32
N LEU A 54 4.90 -7.07 -13.35
CA LEU A 54 4.33 -8.00 -12.38
C LEU A 54 4.87 -7.72 -10.97
N GLY A 55 6.17 -7.48 -10.82
CA GLY A 55 6.79 -7.07 -9.55
C GLY A 55 6.11 -5.82 -8.98
N ALA A 56 5.94 -4.78 -9.80
CA ALA A 56 5.26 -3.55 -9.38
C ALA A 56 3.80 -3.79 -8.96
N VAL A 57 3.08 -4.70 -9.63
CA VAL A 57 1.72 -5.09 -9.23
C VAL A 57 1.74 -5.77 -7.85
N LYS A 58 2.68 -6.69 -7.60
CA LYS A 58 2.81 -7.38 -6.30
C LYS A 58 3.10 -6.39 -5.17
N THR A 59 4.09 -5.50 -5.33
CA THR A 59 4.41 -4.45 -4.34
C THR A 59 3.22 -3.52 -4.09
N ARG A 60 2.48 -3.14 -5.14
CA ARG A 60 1.26 -2.33 -4.97
C ARG A 60 0.20 -3.06 -4.16
N ARG A 61 -0.01 -4.37 -4.39
CA ARG A 61 -0.99 -5.17 -3.64
C ARG A 61 -0.59 -5.31 -2.17
N LEU A 62 0.69 -5.56 -1.89
CA LEU A 62 1.24 -5.55 -0.54
C LEU A 62 0.95 -4.22 0.17
N THR A 63 1.25 -3.11 -0.50
CA THR A 63 1.04 -1.76 0.04
C THR A 63 -0.42 -1.54 0.41
N VAL A 64 -1.37 -1.97 -0.43
CA VAL A 64 -2.80 -1.84 -0.12
C VAL A 64 -3.19 -2.66 1.11
N ALA A 65 -2.70 -3.89 1.23
CA ALA A 65 -2.99 -4.74 2.39
C ALA A 65 -2.44 -4.14 3.69
N LEU A 66 -1.17 -3.70 3.68
CA LEU A 66 -0.53 -3.06 4.83
C LEU A 66 -1.16 -1.71 5.20
N ASN A 67 -1.57 -0.91 4.20
CA ASN A 67 -2.27 0.34 4.45
C ASN A 67 -3.64 0.14 5.13
N GLY A 68 -4.27 -1.03 4.97
CA GLY A 68 -5.47 -1.40 5.71
C GLY A 68 -5.25 -1.42 7.24
N CYS A 69 -4.04 -1.73 7.70
CA CYS A 69 -3.68 -1.76 9.12
C CYS A 69 -3.56 -0.36 9.74
N ILE A 70 -3.36 0.69 8.92
CA ILE A 70 -3.23 2.08 9.37
C ILE A 70 -4.42 2.96 8.98
N ALA A 71 -5.45 2.38 8.34
CA ALA A 71 -6.63 3.10 7.90
C ALA A 71 -7.56 3.55 9.05
N PHE A 72 -7.22 3.23 10.29
CA PHE A 72 -7.99 3.57 11.48
C PHE A 72 -7.08 3.90 12.66
N GLU A 73 -7.48 4.90 13.43
CA GLU A 73 -6.79 5.26 14.67
C GLU A 73 -6.95 4.17 15.73
N ALA A 74 -5.88 4.01 16.51
CA ALA A 74 -5.90 3.21 17.73
C ALA A 74 -6.98 3.72 18.70
N ASP A 75 -7.58 2.79 19.45
CA ASP A 75 -8.65 3.08 20.43
C ASP A 75 -9.89 3.80 19.86
N SER A 76 -10.03 3.85 18.54
CA SER A 76 -11.23 4.38 17.91
C SER A 76 -12.43 3.45 18.14
N ALA A 77 -13.64 4.04 18.16
CA ALA A 77 -14.87 3.27 18.28
C ALA A 77 -14.94 2.16 17.21
N GLY A 78 -15.34 0.96 17.63
CA GLY A 78 -15.38 -0.22 16.76
C GLY A 78 -14.00 -0.77 16.41
N GLY A 79 -12.97 -0.51 17.23
CA GLY A 79 -11.60 -1.00 17.01
C GLY A 79 -11.52 -2.50 16.74
N SER A 80 -12.28 -3.33 17.47
CA SER A 80 -12.32 -4.78 17.22
C SER A 80 -12.80 -5.15 15.82
N LEU A 81 -13.85 -4.49 15.31
CA LEU A 81 -14.38 -4.75 13.98
C LEU A 81 -13.40 -4.28 12.90
N LYS A 82 -12.77 -3.12 13.08
CA LYS A 82 -11.75 -2.60 12.16
C LYS A 82 -10.52 -3.50 12.12
N THR A 83 -10.07 -3.99 13.28
CA THR A 83 -9.00 -4.99 13.38
C THR A 83 -9.39 -6.28 12.64
N ALA A 84 -10.62 -6.77 12.80
CA ALA A 84 -11.10 -7.94 12.09
C ALA A 84 -11.12 -7.74 10.56
N ILE A 85 -11.55 -6.56 10.07
CA ILE A 85 -11.52 -6.21 8.64
C ILE A 85 -10.09 -6.19 8.11
N ALA A 86 -9.16 -5.55 8.82
CA ALA A 86 -7.76 -5.48 8.42
C ALA A 86 -7.10 -6.87 8.43
N ALA A 87 -7.38 -7.69 9.45
CA ALA A 87 -6.90 -9.06 9.55
C ALA A 87 -7.44 -9.94 8.41
N ALA A 88 -8.74 -9.87 8.13
CA ALA A 88 -9.37 -10.57 7.02
C ALA A 88 -8.73 -10.19 5.67
N GLY A 89 -8.54 -8.89 5.42
CA GLY A 89 -7.87 -8.41 4.21
C GLY A 89 -6.43 -8.89 4.10
N MET A 90 -5.72 -9.01 5.22
CA MET A 90 -4.36 -9.56 5.24
C MET A 90 -4.34 -11.05 4.91
N VAL A 91 -5.23 -11.85 5.52
CA VAL A 91 -5.35 -13.29 5.24
C VAL A 91 -5.70 -13.51 3.77
N GLU A 92 -6.66 -12.77 3.23
CA GLU A 92 -7.06 -12.85 1.83
C GLU A 92 -5.90 -12.50 0.88
N TYR A 93 -5.18 -11.41 1.17
CA TYR A 93 -4.01 -11.01 0.39
C TYR A 93 -2.91 -12.09 0.42
N LEU A 94 -2.59 -12.61 1.60
CA LEU A 94 -1.53 -13.59 1.79
C LEU A 94 -1.88 -14.98 1.26
N ALA A 95 -3.15 -15.32 1.11
CA ALA A 95 -3.59 -16.55 0.46
C ALA A 95 -3.57 -16.44 -1.08
N GLY A 96 -3.48 -15.23 -1.64
CA GLY A 96 -3.50 -15.01 -3.08
C GLY A 96 -2.16 -15.23 -3.80
N ASP A 97 -2.19 -15.16 -5.13
CA ASP A 97 -1.04 -15.41 -6.01
C ASP A 97 -0.08 -14.21 -6.16
N PHE A 98 -0.48 -13.04 -5.68
CA PHE A 98 0.24 -11.77 -5.87
C PHE A 98 1.14 -11.40 -4.69
N VAL A 99 1.53 -12.38 -3.86
CA VAL A 99 2.53 -12.18 -2.81
C VAL A 99 3.93 -12.06 -3.45
N PRO A 100 4.73 -11.02 -3.09
CA PRO A 100 6.12 -10.90 -3.53
C PRO A 100 6.97 -12.05 -3.00
N GLN A 101 8.01 -12.43 -3.75
CA GLN A 101 8.93 -13.48 -3.30
C GLN A 101 9.69 -13.06 -2.04
N ASP A 102 10.13 -11.81 -1.98
CA ASP A 102 10.74 -11.22 -0.79
C ASP A 102 9.70 -10.44 0.02
N LEU A 103 8.77 -11.16 0.66
CA LEU A 103 7.71 -10.54 1.45
C LEU A 103 8.24 -9.72 2.62
N ALA A 104 9.26 -10.22 3.32
CA ALA A 104 9.85 -9.54 4.47
C ALA A 104 10.56 -8.26 4.05
N GLY A 105 11.41 -8.32 3.01
CA GLY A 105 12.13 -7.15 2.51
C GLY A 105 11.19 -6.07 1.99
N GLU A 106 10.16 -6.43 1.23
CA GLU A 106 9.15 -5.48 0.74
C GLU A 106 8.31 -4.88 1.88
N THR A 107 8.04 -5.65 2.94
CA THR A 107 7.34 -5.16 4.14
C THR A 107 8.20 -4.15 4.91
N THR A 108 9.49 -4.43 5.10
CA THR A 108 10.43 -3.49 5.72
C THR A 108 10.59 -2.23 4.87
N ALA A 109 10.65 -2.36 3.54
CA ALA A 109 10.73 -1.21 2.64
C ALA A 109 9.48 -0.32 2.72
N TRP A 110 8.29 -0.93 2.80
CA TRP A 110 7.04 -0.20 3.05
C TRP A 110 7.07 0.52 4.41
N GLN A 111 7.48 -0.18 5.48
CA GLN A 111 7.52 0.38 6.83
C GLN A 111 8.47 1.59 6.91
N ALA A 112 9.65 1.50 6.27
CA ALA A 112 10.63 2.58 6.23
C ALA A 112 10.14 3.83 5.49
N ALA A 113 9.11 3.70 4.64
CA ALA A 113 8.51 4.81 3.90
C ALA A 113 7.36 5.50 4.65
N LEU A 114 6.93 4.97 5.81
CA LEU A 114 5.83 5.53 6.58
C LEU A 114 6.16 6.90 7.17
N SER A 115 5.13 7.73 7.30
CA SER A 115 5.21 8.91 8.15
C SER A 115 5.33 8.50 9.62
N LYS A 116 5.74 9.43 10.50
CA LYS A 116 5.79 9.15 11.94
C LYS A 116 4.42 8.80 12.53
N GLU A 117 3.37 9.42 12.02
CA GLU A 117 2.00 9.20 12.46
C GLU A 117 1.49 7.83 12.01
N ASP A 118 1.74 7.48 10.74
CA ASP A 118 1.39 6.16 10.22
C ASP A 118 2.19 5.05 10.91
N SER A 119 3.47 5.29 11.20
CA SER A 119 4.30 4.35 11.97
C SER A 119 3.71 4.11 13.36
N ALA A 120 3.32 5.16 14.09
CA ALA A 120 2.71 5.01 15.41
C ALA A 120 1.35 4.28 15.34
N THR A 121 0.57 4.54 14.29
CA THR A 121 -0.69 3.83 14.04
C THR A 121 -0.45 2.35 13.74
N MET A 122 0.56 2.05 12.93
CA MET A 122 0.95 0.67 12.61
C MET A 122 1.40 -0.07 13.87
N ASP A 123 2.26 0.54 14.68
CA ASP A 123 2.75 -0.07 15.94
C ASP A 123 1.60 -0.38 16.91
N ALA A 124 0.59 0.49 16.97
CA ALA A 124 -0.57 0.29 17.82
C ALA A 124 -1.53 -0.80 17.30
N ASN A 125 -1.77 -0.84 16.00
CA ASN A 125 -2.77 -1.73 15.40
C ASN A 125 -2.24 -3.13 15.08
N TRP A 126 -0.98 -3.23 14.65
CA TRP A 126 -0.39 -4.47 14.14
C TRP A 126 -0.51 -5.67 15.09
N PRO A 127 -0.25 -5.57 16.40
CA PRO A 127 -0.37 -6.72 17.31
C PRO A 127 -1.77 -7.34 17.32
N GLY A 128 -2.81 -6.50 17.25
CA GLY A 128 -4.19 -6.94 17.18
C GLY A 128 -4.54 -7.57 15.84
N VAL A 129 -4.11 -6.93 14.74
CA VAL A 129 -4.33 -7.43 13.38
C VAL A 129 -3.64 -8.78 13.18
N TYR A 130 -2.36 -8.87 13.55
CA TYR A 130 -1.56 -10.08 13.45
C TYR A 130 -2.21 -11.24 14.22
N ARG A 131 -2.60 -11.03 15.48
CA ARG A 131 -3.26 -12.09 16.27
C ARG A 131 -4.59 -12.51 15.66
N CYS A 132 -5.44 -11.54 15.28
CA CYS A 132 -6.73 -11.86 14.66
C CYS A 132 -6.55 -12.61 13.33
N ALA A 133 -5.55 -12.27 12.51
CA ALA A 133 -5.24 -12.99 11.28
C ALA A 133 -4.78 -14.43 11.55
N GLN A 134 -3.95 -14.65 12.58
CA GLN A 134 -3.56 -16.01 13.02
C GLN A 134 -4.78 -16.81 13.53
N ASP A 135 -5.70 -16.17 14.27
CA ASP A 135 -6.91 -16.80 14.77
C ASP A 135 -7.84 -17.22 13.62
N ILE A 136 -7.98 -16.40 12.57
CA ILE A 136 -8.74 -16.74 11.35
C ILE A 136 -8.16 -18.00 10.70
N CYS A 137 -6.82 -18.11 10.62
CA CYS A 137 -6.16 -19.26 10.01
C CYS A 137 -6.24 -20.53 10.86
N THR A 138 -6.29 -20.39 12.19
CA THR A 138 -6.22 -21.51 13.14
C THR A 138 -7.59 -22.07 13.50
N ASP A 139 -8.56 -21.18 13.75
CA ASP A 139 -9.93 -21.53 14.12
C ASP A 139 -10.93 -20.50 13.59
N LEU A 140 -11.20 -20.60 12.28
CA LEU A 140 -12.17 -19.76 11.59
C LEU A 140 -13.55 -19.78 12.26
N SER A 141 -13.98 -20.92 12.81
CA SER A 141 -15.31 -21.08 13.38
C SER A 141 -15.52 -20.17 14.60
N SER A 142 -14.48 -20.01 15.42
CA SER A 142 -14.49 -19.09 16.57
C SER A 142 -14.44 -17.61 16.18
N GLN A 143 -14.03 -17.29 14.95
CA GLN A 143 -13.97 -15.92 14.44
C GLN A 143 -15.21 -15.50 13.64
N GLN A 144 -16.07 -16.44 13.23
CA GLN A 144 -17.14 -16.18 12.26
C GLN A 144 -18.10 -15.06 12.69
N GLU A 145 -18.58 -15.06 13.93
CA GLU A 145 -19.51 -14.01 14.42
C GLU A 145 -18.89 -12.61 14.34
N LEU A 146 -17.59 -12.50 14.68
CA LEU A 146 -16.86 -11.25 14.61
C LEU A 146 -16.71 -10.77 13.16
N LEU A 147 -16.34 -11.69 12.25
CA LEU A 147 -16.18 -11.41 10.83
C LEU A 147 -17.50 -10.98 10.19
N ASP A 148 -18.60 -11.68 10.49
CA ASP A 148 -19.94 -11.36 10.01
C ASP A 148 -20.38 -9.97 10.50
N THR A 149 -20.18 -9.69 11.79
CA THR A 149 -20.49 -8.37 12.38
C THR A 149 -19.65 -7.25 11.78
N ALA A 150 -18.40 -7.56 11.42
CA ALA A 150 -17.51 -6.63 10.76
C ALA A 150 -17.83 -6.45 9.25
N GLY A 151 -18.76 -7.23 8.71
CA GLY A 151 -19.16 -7.18 7.30
C GLY A 151 -18.15 -7.81 6.35
N VAL A 152 -17.29 -8.70 6.85
CA VAL A 152 -16.36 -9.47 6.01
C VAL A 152 -17.17 -10.51 5.22
N THR A 153 -16.96 -10.53 3.90
CA THR A 153 -17.71 -11.41 2.98
C THR A 153 -16.85 -12.48 2.32
N THR A 154 -15.55 -12.48 2.59
CA THR A 154 -14.59 -13.45 2.07
C THR A 154 -14.87 -14.84 2.63
N ASP A 155 -14.97 -15.84 1.76
CA ASP A 155 -15.17 -17.24 2.14
C ASP A 155 -13.81 -17.92 2.42
N PHE A 156 -13.30 -17.73 3.64
CA PHE A 156 -12.02 -18.31 4.06
C PHE A 156 -12.01 -19.83 4.10
N ALA A 157 -13.17 -20.49 4.22
CA ALA A 157 -13.25 -21.95 4.21
C ALA A 157 -12.97 -22.55 2.82
N ALA A 158 -13.14 -21.76 1.76
CA ALA A 158 -12.84 -22.14 0.38
C ALA A 158 -11.41 -21.80 -0.06
N MET A 159 -10.64 -21.09 0.77
CA MET A 159 -9.28 -20.64 0.44
C MET A 159 -8.21 -21.64 0.94
N ASP A 160 -7.06 -21.66 0.25
CA ASP A 160 -5.87 -22.33 0.77
C ASP A 160 -5.11 -21.38 1.71
N LEU A 161 -5.19 -21.67 3.01
CA LEU A 161 -4.54 -20.87 4.06
C LEU A 161 -3.23 -21.50 4.56
N THR A 162 -2.77 -22.60 3.96
CA THR A 162 -1.65 -23.43 4.47
C THR A 162 -0.39 -22.60 4.72
N GLU A 163 -0.06 -21.70 3.80
CA GLU A 163 1.15 -20.87 3.86
C GLU A 163 0.95 -19.54 4.59
N VAL A 164 -0.29 -19.16 4.90
CA VAL A 164 -0.61 -17.83 5.45
C VAL A 164 0.02 -17.60 6.83
N PRO A 165 -0.03 -18.53 7.80
CA PRO A 165 0.60 -18.33 9.10
C PRO A 165 2.10 -18.05 9.01
N ALA A 166 2.83 -18.81 8.18
CA ALA A 166 4.27 -18.60 8.00
C ALA A 166 4.58 -17.24 7.35
N ARG A 167 3.73 -16.79 6.41
CA ARG A 167 3.84 -15.46 5.79
C ARG A 167 3.54 -14.34 6.80
N LEU A 168 2.54 -14.52 7.66
CA LEU A 168 2.24 -13.61 8.77
C LEU A 168 3.42 -13.49 9.74
N ASP A 169 4.05 -14.62 10.10
CA ASP A 169 5.23 -14.63 10.99
C ASP A 169 6.42 -13.88 10.36
N ALA A 170 6.63 -14.04 9.06
CA ALA A 170 7.68 -13.32 8.32
C ALA A 170 7.42 -11.81 8.31
N MET A 171 6.18 -11.39 8.05
CA MET A 171 5.80 -9.97 8.13
C MET A 171 5.91 -9.42 9.56
N ASN A 172 5.47 -10.18 10.55
CA ASN A 172 5.56 -9.77 11.96
C ASN A 172 7.01 -9.57 12.38
N THR A 173 7.91 -10.47 11.98
CA THR A 173 9.35 -10.31 12.22
C THR A 173 9.89 -9.06 11.54
N ALA A 174 9.50 -8.80 10.29
CA ALA A 174 9.93 -7.62 9.54
C ALA A 174 9.43 -6.29 10.13
N LEU A 175 8.23 -6.29 10.74
CA LEU A 175 7.61 -5.09 11.30
C LEU A 175 8.05 -4.80 12.74
N THR A 176 8.54 -5.80 13.48
CA THR A 176 8.82 -5.68 14.92
C THR A 176 10.29 -5.91 15.31
N GLY A 177 11.12 -6.39 14.38
CA GLY A 177 12.56 -6.62 14.57
C GLY A 177 13.42 -5.42 14.21
#